data_AF-X0WVZ8-F1
#
_entry.id   AF-X0WVZ8-F1
#
_cell.length_a   1.000
_cell.length_b   1.000
_cell.length_c   1.000
_cell.angle_alpha   90.00
_cell.angle_beta   90.00
_cell.angle_gamma   90.00
#
_symmetry.space_group_name_H-M   'P 1'
#
loop_
_entity.id
_entity.type
_entity.pdbx_description
1 polymer ?
#
loop_
_entity_poly.entity_id
_entity_poly.type
_entity_poly.pdbx_seq_one_letter_code
_entity_poly.pdbx_strand_id
1 'polypeptide(L)'
;MKIIVDNREHTLIKLLNALSNDYEFTDTIEISKLDIGDVAIHSDEGEELLILERKNIADLASSIRDGRYAEQSYRLNGNSLHNHNIIYLIEGRISQYNSKYTKIQPGTLYTTMFSINYFKGFSVFRTFDVSESAEFILRLTDKLRREQMKYGYYHDKHISKPVNYVDVIKKTKKDNITSHNIGPIILSQIPNV
;
A
#
# COMPACT_ATOMS: atom_id res chain seq x y z
N MET A 1 -10.56 13.87 -1.56
CA MET A 1 -9.84 12.94 -0.66
C MET A 1 -9.12 13.76 0.40
N LYS A 2 -8.67 13.12 1.48
CA LYS A 2 -7.94 13.80 2.54
C LYS A 2 -6.76 12.97 3.04
N ILE A 3 -5.58 13.59 3.11
CA ILE A 3 -4.38 12.99 3.70
C ILE A 3 -4.24 13.52 5.11
N ILE A 4 -4.12 12.64 6.09
CA ILE A 4 -3.86 12.98 7.48
C ILE A 4 -2.46 12.45 7.82
N VAL A 5 -1.57 13.33 8.25
CA VAL A 5 -0.17 12.98 8.57
C VAL A 5 0.08 13.18 10.05
N ASP A 6 0.76 12.21 10.67
CA ASP A 6 1.14 12.29 12.07
C ASP A 6 2.08 13.49 12.31
N ASN A 7 1.81 14.26 13.35
CA ASN A 7 2.55 15.48 13.67
C ASN A 7 4.05 15.27 13.95
N ARG A 8 4.49 14.05 14.25
CA ARG A 8 5.92 13.68 14.43
C ARG A 8 6.67 13.65 13.11
N GLU A 9 5.98 13.57 11.97
CA GLU A 9 6.58 13.38 10.65
C GLU A 9 7.01 14.69 9.97
N HIS A 10 7.83 15.48 10.67
CA HIS A 10 8.19 16.84 10.26
C HIS A 10 8.80 16.95 8.86
N THR A 11 9.68 16.02 8.48
CA THR A 11 10.34 16.04 7.16
C THR A 11 9.35 15.69 6.05
N LEU A 12 8.51 14.67 6.27
CA LEU A 12 7.49 14.26 5.32
C LEU A 12 6.47 15.37 5.09
N ILE A 13 5.99 16.01 6.16
CA ILE A 13 5.05 17.13 6.09
C ILE A 13 5.58 18.25 5.19
N LYS A 14 6.85 18.62 5.34
CA LYS A 14 7.47 19.66 4.49
C LYS A 14 7.49 19.26 3.02
N LEU A 15 7.86 18.01 2.74
CA LEU A 15 7.95 17.49 1.38
C LEU A 15 6.58 17.35 0.72
N LEU A 16 5.58 16.86 1.46
CA LEU A 16 4.21 16.76 0.98
C LEU A 16 3.67 18.14 0.58
N ASN A 17 3.87 19.17 1.42
CA ASN A 17 3.46 20.54 1.09
C ASN A 17 4.20 21.12 -0.12
N ALA A 18 5.51 20.86 -0.25
CA ALA A 18 6.29 21.33 -1.39
C ALA A 18 5.83 20.66 -2.69
N LEU A 19 5.77 19.33 -2.72
CA LEU A 19 5.39 18.54 -3.89
C LEU A 19 3.90 18.71 -4.26
N SER A 20 3.04 19.00 -3.28
CA SER A 20 1.63 19.29 -3.53
C SER A 20 1.47 20.50 -4.46
N ASN A 21 2.31 21.53 -4.28
CA ASN A 21 2.29 22.71 -5.15
C ASN A 21 2.83 22.37 -6.54
N ASP A 22 3.93 21.61 -6.63
CA ASP A 22 4.57 21.26 -7.89
C ASP A 22 3.69 20.36 -8.78
N TYR A 23 2.89 19.49 -8.17
CA TYR A 23 2.01 18.55 -8.88
C TYR A 23 0.56 19.04 -9.00
N GLU A 24 0.27 20.29 -8.64
CA GLU A 24 -1.09 20.84 -8.61
C GLU A 24 -2.07 19.92 -7.86
N PHE A 25 -1.59 19.33 -6.77
CA PHE A 25 -2.39 18.41 -5.96
C PHE A 25 -3.41 19.22 -5.16
N THR A 26 -4.69 18.91 -5.37
CA THR A 26 -5.81 19.72 -4.87
C THR A 26 -6.48 19.18 -3.61
N ASP A 27 -6.12 17.97 -3.16
CA ASP A 27 -6.72 17.39 -1.95
C ASP A 27 -6.10 17.98 -0.68
N THR A 28 -6.89 17.94 0.40
CA THR A 28 -6.48 18.50 1.70
C THR A 28 -5.43 17.63 2.38
N ILE A 29 -4.36 18.26 2.85
CA ILE A 29 -3.34 17.65 3.72
C ILE A 29 -3.50 18.24 5.12
N GLU A 30 -3.87 17.42 6.09
CA GLU A 30 -4.02 17.80 7.49
C GLU A 30 -2.95 17.14 8.36
N ILE A 31 -2.56 17.87 9.40
CA ILE A 31 -1.58 17.40 10.39
C ILE A 31 -2.33 17.19 11.69
N SER A 32 -2.32 15.96 12.18
CA SER A 32 -2.94 15.61 13.46
C SER A 32 -2.10 14.58 14.20
N LYS A 33 -2.44 14.27 15.45
CA LYS A 33 -1.83 13.14 16.15
C LYS A 33 -2.58 11.88 15.74
N LEU A 34 -1.88 10.89 15.22
CA LEU A 34 -2.46 9.58 14.91
C LEU A 34 -2.16 8.60 16.05
N ASP A 35 -3.16 7.80 16.42
CA ASP A 35 -2.97 6.75 17.42
C ASP A 35 -2.22 5.54 16.82
N ILE A 36 -2.36 5.33 15.51
CA ILE A 36 -1.80 4.21 14.75
C ILE A 36 -1.42 4.71 13.34
N GLY A 37 -0.28 4.24 12.83
CA GLY A 37 0.25 4.65 11.52
C GLY A 37 0.90 6.03 11.55
N ASP A 38 1.53 6.38 10.44
CA ASP A 38 2.19 7.68 10.24
C ASP A 38 1.42 8.56 9.24
N VAL A 39 0.65 7.94 8.34
CA VAL A 39 -0.24 8.62 7.40
C VAL A 39 -1.53 7.82 7.27
N ALA A 40 -2.67 8.50 7.24
CA ALA A 40 -3.97 7.91 6.95
C ALA A 40 -4.64 8.65 5.78
N ILE A 41 -5.22 7.92 4.84
CA ILE A 41 -5.94 8.49 3.69
C ILE A 41 -7.42 8.22 3.88
N HIS A 42 -8.19 9.30 3.86
CA HIS A 42 -9.64 9.28 4.05
C HIS A 42 -10.37 9.67 2.77
N SER A 43 -11.55 9.08 2.58
CA SER A 43 -12.52 9.51 1.59
C SER A 43 -13.09 10.88 1.92
N ASP A 44 -13.77 11.50 0.96
CA ASP A 44 -14.50 12.77 1.18
C ASP A 44 -15.68 12.60 2.17
N GLU A 45 -16.12 11.36 2.39
CA GLU A 45 -17.17 10.99 3.35
C GLU A 45 -16.61 10.73 4.75
N GLY A 46 -15.28 10.82 4.93
CA GLY A 46 -14.59 10.59 6.21
C GLY A 46 -14.29 9.12 6.52
N GLU A 47 -14.46 8.21 5.55
CA GLU A 47 -14.09 6.80 5.69
C GLU A 47 -12.57 6.63 5.54
N GLU A 48 -11.93 5.93 6.49
CA GLU A 48 -10.50 5.62 6.41
C GLU A 48 -10.26 4.51 5.37
N LEU A 49 -9.59 4.86 4.27
CA LEU A 49 -9.39 3.95 3.13
C LEU A 49 -8.05 3.20 3.21
N LEU A 50 -7.01 3.89 3.69
CA LEU A 50 -5.65 3.36 3.79
C LEU A 50 -4.92 3.94 4.99
N ILE A 51 -4.04 3.12 5.56
CA ILE A 51 -3.03 3.54 6.54
C ILE A 51 -1.66 3.24 5.96
N LEU A 52 -0.72 4.16 6.14
CA LEU A 52 0.69 3.95 5.85
C LEU A 52 1.49 4.03 7.15
N GLU A 53 2.26 2.98 7.41
CA GLU A 53 3.30 2.91 8.44
C GLU A 53 4.66 3.09 7.75
N ARG A 54 5.30 4.23 7.94
CA ARG A 54 6.61 4.52 7.36
C ARG A 54 7.71 3.98 8.25
N LYS A 55 8.71 3.34 7.64
CA LYS A 55 9.86 2.82 8.36
C LYS A 55 11.12 2.98 7.54
N ASN A 56 12.09 3.74 8.04
CA ASN A 56 13.45 3.63 7.53
C ASN A 56 14.00 2.23 7.85
N ILE A 57 14.80 1.65 6.96
CA ILE A 57 15.54 0.40 7.20
C ILE A 57 16.28 0.39 8.54
N ALA A 58 16.92 1.49 8.94
CA ALA A 58 17.64 1.55 10.21
C ALA A 58 16.70 1.42 11.41
N ASP A 59 15.51 2.02 11.32
CA ASP A 59 14.46 1.93 12.33
C ASP A 59 13.79 0.57 12.32
N LEU A 60 13.61 -0.05 11.15
CA LEU A 60 13.14 -1.42 11.02
C LEU A 60 14.11 -2.40 11.69
N ALA A 61 15.42 -2.27 11.42
CA ALA A 61 16.46 -3.07 12.07
C ALA A 61 16.44 -2.89 13.59
N SER A 62 16.31 -1.66 14.07
CA SER A 62 16.21 -1.38 15.49
C SER A 62 14.95 -2.01 16.10
N SER A 63 13.81 -1.89 15.41
CA SER A 63 12.51 -2.44 15.82
C SER A 63 12.49 -3.98 15.88
N ILE A 64 13.27 -4.64 15.02
CA ILE A 64 13.48 -6.09 15.07
C ILE A 64 14.29 -6.46 16.30
N ARG A 65 15.38 -5.73 16.55
CA ARG A 65 16.29 -6.01 17.67
C ARG A 65 15.62 -5.84 19.03
N ASP A 66 14.80 -4.80 19.19
CA ASP A 66 14.16 -4.46 20.47
C ASP A 66 12.74 -5.03 20.62
N GLY A 67 12.26 -5.78 19.63
CA GLY A 67 10.95 -6.45 19.67
C GLY A 67 9.74 -5.54 19.42
N ARG A 68 9.93 -4.22 19.25
CA ARG A 68 8.84 -3.27 18.97
C ARG A 68 8.09 -3.59 17.68
N TYR A 69 8.76 -4.24 16.74
CA TYR A 69 8.15 -4.75 15.52
C TYR A 69 6.89 -5.61 15.79
N ALA A 70 6.94 -6.50 16.79
CA ALA A 70 5.84 -7.42 17.07
C ALA A 70 4.62 -6.68 17.65
N GLU A 71 4.85 -5.76 18.59
CA GLU A 71 3.81 -4.96 19.23
C GLU A 71 3.14 -3.99 18.25
N GLN A 72 3.92 -3.30 17.41
CA GLN A 72 3.40 -2.40 16.38
C GLN A 72 2.50 -3.14 15.39
N SER A 73 2.97 -4.29 14.88
CA SER A 73 2.20 -5.12 13.97
C SER A 73 0.90 -5.65 14.61
N TYR A 74 0.92 -5.93 15.91
CA TYR A 74 -0.25 -6.39 16.66
C TYR A 74 -1.30 -5.28 16.81
N ARG A 75 -0.88 -4.05 17.11
CA ARG A 75 -1.79 -2.89 17.20
C ARG A 75 -2.44 -2.56 15.86
N LEU A 76 -1.66 -2.58 14.79
CA LEU A 76 -2.17 -2.35 13.43
C LEU A 76 -3.19 -3.42 13.01
N ASN A 77 -2.98 -4.67 13.42
CA ASN A 77 -3.89 -5.78 13.14
C ASN A 77 -5.24 -5.68 13.89
N GLY A 78 -5.33 -4.80 14.91
CA GLY A 78 -6.58 -4.53 15.63
C GLY A 78 -7.46 -3.46 14.99
N ASN A 79 -7.03 -2.85 13.88
CA ASN A 79 -7.80 -1.84 13.16
C ASN A 79 -8.97 -2.48 12.39
N SER A 80 -10.06 -1.74 12.21
CA SER A 80 -11.22 -2.17 11.39
C SER A 80 -10.87 -2.33 9.90
N LEU A 81 -9.86 -1.61 9.43
CA LEU A 81 -9.36 -1.67 8.08
C LEU A 81 -8.65 -3.01 7.84
N HIS A 82 -9.02 -3.71 6.78
CA HIS A 82 -8.39 -4.97 6.42
C HIS A 82 -6.88 -4.78 6.21
N ASN A 83 -6.05 -5.67 6.78
CA ASN A 83 -4.59 -5.56 6.80
C ASN A 83 -3.96 -5.24 5.45
N HIS A 84 -4.51 -5.76 4.35
CA HIS A 84 -3.99 -5.47 3.01
C HIS A 84 -3.95 -3.96 2.67
N ASN A 85 -4.88 -3.19 3.24
CA ASN A 85 -5.00 -1.73 3.07
C ASN A 85 -4.11 -0.95 4.06
N ILE A 86 -3.35 -1.65 4.90
CA ILE A 86 -2.30 -1.08 5.74
C ILE A 86 -0.96 -1.34 5.03
N ILE A 87 -0.31 -0.26 4.61
CA ILE A 87 0.91 -0.28 3.81
C ILE A 87 2.11 0.06 4.69
N TYR A 88 3.05 -0.88 4.81
CA TYR A 88 4.37 -0.58 5.33
C TYR A 88 5.24 0.01 4.23
N LEU A 89 5.56 1.29 4.35
CA LEU A 89 6.40 2.02 3.41
C LEU A 89 7.85 2.01 3.93
N ILE A 90 8.65 1.08 3.40
CA ILE A 90 10.01 0.83 3.89
C ILE A 90 11.02 1.63 3.07
N GLU A 91 11.62 2.62 3.72
CA GLU A 91 12.54 3.62 3.13
C GLU A 91 14.01 3.20 3.24
N GLY A 92 14.79 3.53 2.21
CA GLY A 92 16.25 3.43 2.20
C GLY A 92 16.77 2.31 1.31
N ARG A 93 18.09 2.26 1.11
CA ARG A 93 18.76 1.24 0.29
C ARG A 93 19.39 0.16 1.17
N ILE A 94 18.92 -1.09 1.06
CA ILE A 94 19.48 -2.23 1.80
C ILE A 94 20.94 -2.49 1.40
N SER A 95 21.29 -2.26 0.13
CA SER A 95 22.67 -2.40 -0.36
C SER A 95 23.65 -1.45 0.34
N GLN A 96 23.16 -0.33 0.89
CA GLN A 96 23.97 0.67 1.60
C GLN A 96 23.80 0.59 3.12
N TYR A 97 22.99 -0.35 3.62
CA TYR A 97 22.70 -0.45 5.03
C TYR A 97 23.88 -1.06 5.80
N ASN A 98 24.28 -0.39 6.87
CA ASN A 98 25.38 -0.80 7.73
C ASN A 98 24.86 -1.49 9.01
N SER A 99 25.16 -2.77 9.16
CA SER A 99 24.73 -3.59 10.29
C SER A 99 25.51 -3.34 11.59
N LYS A 100 26.55 -2.50 11.59
CA LYS A 100 27.46 -2.31 12.74
C LYS A 100 26.74 -1.88 14.03
N TYR A 101 25.72 -1.02 13.92
CA TYR A 101 25.04 -0.45 15.09
C TYR A 101 23.88 -1.29 15.61
N THR A 102 23.18 -1.96 14.71
CA THR A 102 21.97 -2.74 15.00
C THR A 102 22.27 -4.22 15.18
N LYS A 103 23.41 -4.71 14.67
CA LYS A 103 23.76 -6.14 14.57
C LYS A 103 22.76 -6.98 13.77
N ILE A 104 21.87 -6.33 13.02
CA ILE A 104 20.90 -6.98 12.13
C ILE A 104 21.49 -7.07 10.74
N GLN A 105 21.55 -8.28 10.19
CA GLN A 105 22.08 -8.52 8.85
C GLN A 105 21.10 -8.07 7.76
N PRO A 106 21.58 -7.63 6.59
CA PRO A 106 20.72 -7.25 5.47
C PRO A 106 19.69 -8.34 5.08
N GLY A 107 20.08 -9.61 5.14
CA GLY A 107 19.19 -10.75 4.88
C GLY A 107 17.96 -10.79 5.79
N THR A 108 18.11 -10.41 7.05
CA THR A 108 17.01 -10.35 8.03
C THR A 108 15.97 -9.30 7.66
N LEU A 109 16.39 -8.18 7.05
CA LEU A 109 15.44 -7.15 6.61
C LEU A 109 14.51 -7.71 5.52
N TYR A 110 15.06 -8.48 4.57
CA TYR A 110 14.26 -9.12 3.52
C TYR A 110 13.25 -10.11 4.10
N THR A 111 13.66 -10.97 5.03
CA THR A 111 12.76 -11.95 5.63
C THR A 111 11.73 -11.30 6.55
N THR A 112 12.07 -10.20 7.23
CA THR A 112 11.10 -9.42 8.00
C THR A 112 10.07 -8.76 7.08
N MET A 113 10.49 -8.11 5.99
CA MET A 113 9.55 -7.53 5.02
C MET A 113 8.63 -8.60 4.41
N PHE A 114 9.16 -9.77 4.08
CA PHE A 114 8.34 -10.91 3.66
C PHE A 114 7.35 -11.32 4.76
N SER A 115 7.78 -11.33 6.02
CA SER A 115 6.91 -11.72 7.13
C SER A 115 5.77 -10.73 7.37
N ILE A 116 6.06 -9.42 7.25
CA ILE A 116 5.05 -8.35 7.26
C ILE A 116 4.03 -8.59 6.14
N ASN A 117 4.52 -8.88 4.94
CA ASN A 117 3.64 -9.02 3.79
C ASN A 117 2.80 -10.30 3.85
N TYR A 118 3.46 -11.44 3.97
CA TYR A 118 2.84 -12.75 3.80
C TYR A 118 2.16 -13.26 5.06
N PHE A 119 2.86 -13.25 6.21
CA PHE A 119 2.33 -13.83 7.44
C PHE A 119 1.41 -12.90 8.21
N LYS A 120 1.61 -11.58 8.10
CA LYS A 120 0.73 -10.59 8.74
C LYS A 120 -0.36 -10.07 7.79
N GLY A 121 -0.23 -10.29 6.49
CA GLY A 121 -1.22 -9.87 5.49
C GLY A 121 -1.20 -8.37 5.19
N PHE A 122 -0.17 -7.65 5.63
CA PHE A 122 -0.01 -6.23 5.30
C PHE A 122 0.55 -6.05 3.88
N SER A 123 0.39 -4.87 3.31
CA SER A 123 1.08 -4.52 2.07
C SER A 123 2.45 -3.93 2.38
N VAL A 124 3.47 -4.25 1.59
CA VAL A 124 4.82 -3.70 1.76
C VAL A 124 5.27 -3.04 0.47
N PHE A 125 5.62 -1.76 0.55
CA PHE A 125 6.19 -1.00 -0.54
C PHE A 125 7.57 -0.48 -0.15
N ARG A 126 8.45 -0.36 -1.15
CA ARG A 126 9.84 0.06 -0.97
C ARG A 126 10.02 1.41 -1.63
N THR A 127 10.62 2.34 -0.90
CA THR A 127 11.06 3.63 -1.40
C THR A 127 12.53 3.84 -1.03
N PHE A 128 13.22 4.67 -1.79
CA PHE A 128 14.63 4.98 -1.64
C PHE A 128 14.84 6.01 -0.54
N ASP A 129 13.97 7.00 -0.45
CA ASP A 129 14.05 8.09 0.51
C ASP A 129 12.67 8.70 0.79
N VAL A 130 12.64 9.66 1.71
CA VAL A 130 11.43 10.35 2.13
C VAL A 130 10.79 11.19 1.01
N SER A 131 11.56 11.63 0.01
CA SER A 131 11.03 12.39 -1.12
C SER A 131 10.22 11.47 -2.02
N GLU A 132 10.74 10.28 -2.34
CA GLU A 132 9.99 9.27 -3.09
C GLU A 132 8.76 8.80 -2.31
N SER A 133 8.85 8.65 -0.98
CA SER A 133 7.68 8.35 -0.16
C SER A 133 6.60 9.43 -0.22
N ALA A 134 6.99 10.71 -0.16
CA ALA A 134 6.07 11.82 -0.30
C ALA A 134 5.38 11.81 -1.67
N GLU A 135 6.15 11.62 -2.76
CA GLU A 135 5.58 11.48 -4.10
C GLU A 135 4.63 10.28 -4.19
N PHE A 136 5.04 9.12 -3.67
CA PHE A 136 4.22 7.91 -3.66
C PHE A 136 2.85 8.15 -3.00
N ILE A 137 2.84 8.79 -1.82
CA ILE A 137 1.61 9.13 -1.09
C ILE A 137 0.69 10.03 -1.92
N LEU A 138 1.24 11.09 -2.52
CA LEU A 138 0.46 12.03 -3.34
C LEU A 138 -0.13 11.35 -4.59
N ARG A 139 0.69 10.58 -5.32
CA ARG A 139 0.25 9.87 -6.53
C ARG A 139 -0.81 8.84 -6.24
N LEU A 140 -0.66 8.09 -5.15
CA LEU A 140 -1.62 7.10 -4.71
C LEU A 140 -2.96 7.76 -4.31
N THR A 141 -2.89 8.88 -3.58
CA THR A 141 -4.09 9.62 -3.18
C THR A 141 -4.83 10.21 -4.39
N ASP A 142 -4.09 10.79 -5.34
CA ASP A 142 -4.67 11.26 -6.61
C ASP A 142 -5.33 10.13 -7.40
N LYS A 143 -4.72 8.94 -7.42
CA LYS A 143 -5.30 7.77 -8.07
C LYS A 143 -6.62 7.36 -7.42
N LEU A 144 -6.67 7.32 -6.08
CA LEU A 144 -7.90 7.01 -5.34
C LEU A 144 -9.00 8.03 -5.61
N ARG A 145 -8.65 9.32 -5.60
CA ARG A 145 -9.59 10.39 -5.94
C ARG A 145 -10.20 10.20 -7.33
N ARG A 146 -9.38 9.89 -8.34
CA ARG A 146 -9.89 9.68 -9.71
C ARG A 146 -10.76 8.43 -9.86
N GLU A 147 -10.66 7.46 -8.95
CA GLU A 147 -11.41 6.21 -8.98
C GLU A 147 -12.40 6.05 -7.81
N GLN A 148 -13.02 7.13 -7.34
CA GLN A 148 -14.00 7.11 -6.24
C GLN A 148 -15.14 6.08 -6.38
N MET A 149 -15.48 5.67 -7.60
CA MET A 149 -16.51 4.65 -7.85
C MET A 149 -16.03 3.21 -7.61
N LYS A 150 -14.73 2.99 -7.33
CA LYS A 150 -14.16 1.68 -7.05
C LYS A 150 -13.73 1.60 -5.59
N TYR A 151 -14.23 0.58 -4.91
CA TYR A 151 -13.80 0.26 -3.56
C TYR A 151 -12.58 -0.68 -3.60
N GLY A 152 -11.77 -0.63 -2.54
CA GLY A 152 -10.65 -1.57 -2.37
C GLY A 152 -11.14 -3.01 -2.34
N TYR A 153 -10.31 -3.97 -2.76
CA TYR A 153 -10.73 -5.37 -2.97
C TYR A 153 -11.40 -6.01 -1.74
N TYR A 154 -10.93 -5.66 -0.54
CA TYR A 154 -11.41 -6.18 0.75
C TYR A 154 -12.46 -5.28 1.42
N HIS A 155 -12.98 -4.29 0.70
CA HIS A 155 -13.98 -3.38 1.21
C HIS A 155 -15.39 -3.98 1.10
N ASP A 156 -16.28 -3.74 2.06
CA ASP A 156 -17.63 -4.34 2.07
C ASP A 156 -18.46 -3.98 0.83
N LYS A 157 -18.29 -2.75 0.34
CA LYS A 157 -18.94 -2.23 -0.89
C LYS A 157 -18.25 -2.71 -2.19
N HIS A 158 -17.20 -3.54 -2.13
CA HIS A 158 -16.51 -4.02 -3.33
C HIS A 158 -17.38 -5.01 -4.10
N ILE A 159 -17.83 -4.57 -5.27
CA ILE A 159 -18.52 -5.43 -6.22
C ILE A 159 -17.46 -6.03 -7.13
N SER A 160 -17.15 -7.32 -6.95
CA SER A 160 -16.40 -8.06 -7.96
C SER A 160 -17.16 -7.95 -9.28
N LYS A 161 -16.51 -7.44 -10.34
CA LYS A 161 -17.14 -7.35 -11.67
C LYS A 161 -17.89 -8.66 -11.95
N PRO A 162 -19.17 -8.63 -12.35
CA PRO A 162 -19.87 -9.84 -12.73
C PRO A 162 -19.07 -10.49 -13.85
N VAL A 163 -18.48 -11.64 -13.54
CA VAL A 163 -17.72 -12.44 -14.48
C VAL A 163 -18.71 -12.85 -15.56
N ASN A 164 -18.55 -12.35 -16.77
CA ASN A 164 -19.38 -12.77 -17.89
C ASN A 164 -19.11 -14.26 -18.07
N TYR A 165 -20.14 -15.11 -18.22
CA TYR A 165 -20.00 -16.58 -18.20
C TYR A 165 -18.99 -17.16 -19.21
N VAL A 166 -18.58 -16.35 -20.21
CA VAL A 166 -17.51 -16.62 -21.19
C VAL A 166 -16.11 -16.65 -20.53
N ASP A 167 -15.93 -15.89 -19.44
CA ASP A 167 -14.72 -15.77 -18.65
C ASP A 167 -14.64 -16.90 -17.61
N VAL A 168 -14.46 -18.12 -18.10
CA VAL A 168 -14.02 -19.21 -17.23
C VAL A 168 -12.60 -18.82 -16.80
N ILE A 169 -12.37 -18.55 -15.51
CA ILE A 169 -11.05 -18.20 -14.96
C ILE A 169 -10.57 -19.35 -14.08
N LYS A 170 -10.18 -20.46 -14.71
CA LYS A 170 -9.31 -21.47 -14.09
C LYS A 170 -7.86 -21.12 -14.41
N LYS A 171 -6.95 -21.56 -13.53
CA LYS A 171 -5.49 -21.32 -13.59
C LYS A 171 -4.86 -21.74 -14.94
N THR A 172 -5.52 -22.62 -15.67
CA THR A 172 -5.09 -23.20 -16.95
C THR A 172 -6.08 -22.86 -18.06
N LYS A 173 -5.62 -22.13 -19.08
CA LYS A 173 -6.45 -21.66 -20.22
C LYS A 173 -7.27 -22.77 -20.90
N LYS A 174 -6.74 -24.00 -20.96
CA LYS A 174 -7.44 -25.16 -21.55
C LYS A 174 -8.74 -25.52 -20.83
N ASP A 175 -8.81 -25.32 -19.52
CA ASP A 175 -9.97 -25.71 -18.71
C ASP A 175 -11.07 -24.64 -18.76
N ASN A 176 -10.75 -23.52 -19.42
CA ASN A 176 -11.61 -22.38 -19.64
C ASN A 176 -12.34 -22.42 -20.99
N ILE A 177 -12.01 -23.39 -21.84
CA ILE A 177 -12.64 -23.56 -23.15
C ILE A 177 -13.81 -24.54 -23.00
N THR A 178 -15.00 -24.05 -23.30
CA THR A 178 -16.24 -24.81 -23.39
C THR A 178 -16.75 -24.76 -24.83
N SER A 179 -17.64 -25.69 -25.19
CA SER A 179 -18.28 -25.67 -26.52
C SER A 179 -19.06 -24.38 -26.78
N HIS A 180 -19.50 -23.67 -25.75
CA HIS A 180 -20.24 -22.42 -25.85
C HIS A 180 -19.37 -21.17 -25.99
N ASN A 181 -18.14 -21.15 -25.46
CA ASN A 181 -17.30 -19.94 -25.46
C ASN A 181 -16.13 -19.97 -26.47
N ILE A 182 -15.85 -21.13 -27.09
CA ILE A 182 -14.74 -21.28 -28.03
C ILE A 182 -14.85 -20.35 -29.26
N GLY A 183 -16.08 -20.13 -29.78
CA GLY A 183 -16.32 -19.23 -30.91
C GLY A 183 -15.94 -17.78 -30.62
N PRO A 184 -16.53 -17.15 -29.58
CA PRO A 184 -16.13 -15.82 -29.13
C PRO A 184 -14.63 -15.69 -28.81
N ILE A 185 -14.02 -16.72 -28.19
CA ILE A 185 -12.57 -16.73 -27.90
C ILE A 185 -11.75 -16.67 -29.20
N ILE A 186 -12.12 -17.44 -30.23
CA ILE A 186 -11.41 -17.41 -31.52
C ILE A 186 -11.55 -16.04 -32.20
N LEU A 187 -12.75 -15.46 -32.18
CA LEU A 187 -13.00 -14.14 -32.78
C LEU A 187 -12.18 -13.02 -32.12
N SER A 188 -12.03 -13.06 -30.80
CA SER A 188 -11.23 -12.09 -30.04
C SER A 188 -9.72 -12.08 -30.36
N GLN A 189 -9.21 -13.09 -31.08
CA GLN A 189 -7.81 -13.14 -31.51
C GLN A 189 -7.58 -12.40 -32.83
N ILE A 190 -8.64 -11.93 -33.50
CA ILE A 190 -8.53 -11.15 -34.73
C ILE A 190 -8.49 -9.66 -34.35
N PRO A 191 -7.42 -8.93 -34.69
CA PRO A 191 -7.36 -7.49 -34.41
C PRO A 191 -8.55 -6.75 -35.04
N ASN A 192 -9.23 -5.92 -34.25
CA ASN A 192 -10.39 -5.10 -34.65
C ASN A 192 -11.70 -5.88 -34.96
N VAL A 193 -11.83 -7.10 -34.45
CA VAL A 193 -13.08 -7.89 -34.40
C VAL A 193 -13.45 -8.12 -32.93
#